data_AF-A0A842LM78-F1
#
_entry.id   AF-A0A842LM78-F1
#
_cell.length_a   1.000
_cell.length_b   1.000
_cell.length_c   1.000
_cell.angle_alpha   90.00
_cell.angle_beta   90.00
_cell.angle_gamma   90.00
#
_symmetry.space_group_name_H-M   'P 1'
#
loop_
_entity.id
_entity.type
_entity.pdbx_description
1 polymer ?
#
loop_
_entity_poly.entity_id
_entity_poly.type
_entity_poly.pdbx_seq_one_letter_code
_entity_poly.pdbx_strand_id
1 'polypeptide(L)'
;SRLEPGKFYALPQSPQLFKQILVCSGVERYFQIVRCFRDEDLRADRQPEFTQLDMEMAFLEDPEELFTLLEGLVTHVFRKTIGVEIETPFPRIPYAEAMRRFGTDKPDLRFGMEIVDFTDLFSDSGFRVFAEAIANGGVIRGLPLPGGADLSRSELNKIEAAVKNQGLGGILWV
;
A
#
# COMPACT_ATOMS: atom_id res chain seq x y z
N SER A 1 -0.93 -2.59 -36.82
CA SER A 1 -2.23 -3.12 -37.24
C SER A 1 -2.07 -3.63 -38.64
N ARG A 2 -2.41 -4.90 -38.92
CA ARG A 2 -2.32 -5.44 -40.29
C ARG A 2 -3.33 -4.81 -41.25
N LEU A 3 -4.31 -4.08 -40.72
CA LEU A 3 -5.39 -3.45 -41.47
C LEU A 3 -5.08 -2.00 -41.87
N GLU A 4 -4.23 -1.31 -41.11
CA GLU A 4 -3.94 0.12 -41.28
C GLU A 4 -2.43 0.37 -41.13
N PRO A 5 -1.70 0.61 -42.23
CA PRO A 5 -0.27 0.89 -42.21
C PRO A 5 0.07 2.07 -41.29
N GLY A 6 1.12 1.91 -40.48
CA GLY A 6 1.58 2.95 -39.55
C GLY A 6 0.76 3.09 -38.25
N LYS A 7 -0.34 2.35 -38.08
CA LYS A 7 -1.15 2.36 -36.84
C LYS A 7 -0.94 1.07 -36.04
N PHE A 8 -1.09 1.15 -34.71
CA PHE A 8 -0.94 0.00 -33.80
C PHE A 8 -2.13 -0.10 -32.85
N TYR A 9 -2.41 -1.32 -32.39
CA TYR A 9 -3.32 -1.54 -31.26
C TYR A 9 -2.47 -1.71 -30.00
N ALA A 10 -3.02 -1.29 -28.86
CA ALA A 10 -2.43 -1.53 -27.55
C ALA A 10 -3.30 -2.52 -26.79
N LEU A 11 -2.67 -3.48 -26.11
CA LEU A 11 -3.36 -4.33 -25.16
C LEU A 11 -3.69 -3.51 -23.90
N PRO A 12 -4.88 -3.67 -23.32
CA PRO A 12 -5.32 -2.84 -22.20
C PRO A 12 -4.62 -3.23 -20.89
N GLN A 13 -4.18 -2.22 -20.14
CA GLN A 13 -3.67 -2.41 -18.77
C GLN A 13 -4.79 -2.64 -17.74
N SER A 14 -6.01 -2.23 -18.10
CA SER A 14 -7.28 -2.45 -17.42
C SER A 14 -8.42 -2.01 -18.37
N PRO A 15 -9.68 -2.43 -18.16
CA PRO A 15 -10.81 -1.98 -18.97
C PRO A 15 -11.36 -0.60 -18.53
N GLN A 16 -10.57 0.24 -17.86
CA GLN A 16 -11.02 1.48 -17.20
C GLN A 16 -11.87 2.40 -18.10
N LEU A 17 -11.47 2.63 -19.35
CA LEU A 17 -12.25 3.47 -20.26
C LEU A 17 -13.56 2.78 -20.68
N PHE A 18 -13.55 1.46 -20.89
CA PHE A 18 -14.71 0.72 -21.34
C PHE A 18 -15.78 0.58 -20.26
N LYS A 19 -15.40 0.32 -19.00
CA LYS A 19 -16.36 0.25 -17.89
C LYS A 19 -17.04 1.59 -17.63
N GLN A 20 -16.30 2.70 -17.78
CA GLN A 20 -16.85 4.05 -17.70
C GLN A 20 -17.83 4.33 -18.85
N ILE A 21 -17.51 3.94 -20.09
CA ILE A 21 -18.44 4.05 -21.22
C ILE A 21 -19.72 3.23 -20.97
N LEU A 22 -19.60 2.02 -20.42
CA LEU A 22 -20.77 1.19 -20.07
C LEU A 22 -21.67 1.88 -19.05
N VAL A 23 -21.08 2.45 -18.00
CA VAL A 23 -21.84 3.22 -17.01
C VAL A 23 -22.50 4.45 -17.64
N CYS A 24 -21.78 5.22 -18.44
CA CYS A 24 -22.33 6.34 -19.20
C CYS A 24 -23.45 5.91 -20.17
N SER A 25 -23.42 4.67 -20.66
CA SER A 25 -24.47 4.11 -21.54
C SER A 25 -25.72 3.63 -20.80
N GLY A 26 -25.75 3.75 -19.46
CA GLY A 26 -26.88 3.38 -18.61
C GLY A 26 -26.73 2.03 -17.89
N VAL A 27 -25.58 1.37 -17.96
CA VAL A 27 -25.32 0.18 -17.14
C VAL A 27 -25.04 0.61 -15.71
N GLU A 28 -25.97 0.34 -14.80
CA GLU A 28 -25.84 0.82 -13.41
C GLU A 28 -24.75 0.09 -12.61
N ARG A 29 -24.54 -1.20 -12.86
CA ARG A 29 -23.54 -2.03 -12.16
C ARG A 29 -22.89 -2.97 -13.15
N TYR A 30 -21.57 -2.93 -13.21
CA TYR A 30 -20.76 -3.72 -14.11
C TYR A 30 -19.69 -4.47 -13.33
N PHE A 31 -19.40 -5.70 -13.75
CA PHE A 31 -18.20 -6.42 -13.35
C PHE A 31 -17.67 -7.30 -14.48
N GLN A 32 -16.37 -7.56 -14.48
CA GLN A 32 -15.72 -8.48 -15.41
C GLN A 32 -14.49 -9.13 -14.79
N ILE A 33 -14.33 -10.44 -15.01
CA ILE A 33 -13.03 -11.11 -14.82
C ILE A 33 -12.28 -11.01 -16.15
N VAL A 34 -11.24 -10.18 -16.19
CA VAL A 34 -10.61 -9.72 -17.44
C VAL A 34 -9.09 -9.93 -17.40
N ARG A 35 -8.51 -10.17 -18.58
CA ARG A 35 -7.06 -10.23 -18.78
C ARG A 35 -6.51 -8.82 -19.01
N CYS A 36 -5.43 -8.50 -18.32
CA CYS A 36 -4.77 -7.21 -18.38
C CYS A 36 -3.28 -7.40 -18.67
N PHE A 37 -2.70 -6.43 -19.37
CA PHE A 37 -1.35 -6.53 -19.90
C PHE A 37 -0.54 -5.30 -19.48
N ARG A 38 0.65 -5.49 -18.93
CA ARG A 38 1.60 -4.43 -18.58
C ARG A 38 2.98 -4.78 -19.08
N ASP A 39 3.57 -3.88 -19.85
CA ASP A 39 4.94 -3.98 -20.34
C ASP A 39 5.89 -3.32 -19.32
N GLU A 40 6.03 -3.95 -18.16
CA GLU A 40 6.86 -3.50 -17.04
C GLU A 40 7.76 -4.64 -16.55
N ASP A 41 8.87 -4.30 -15.89
CA ASP A 41 9.77 -5.30 -15.31
C ASP A 41 9.06 -6.22 -14.32
N LEU A 42 9.40 -7.50 -14.42
CA LEU A 42 8.82 -8.56 -13.60
C LEU A 42 9.29 -8.47 -12.16
N ARG A 43 8.40 -8.85 -11.24
CA ARG A 43 8.67 -9.06 -9.82
C ARG A 43 7.98 -10.34 -9.38
N ALA A 44 8.29 -10.83 -8.18
CA ALA A 44 7.66 -12.05 -7.64
C ALA A 44 6.12 -12.00 -7.68
N ASP A 45 5.56 -10.80 -7.51
CA ASP A 45 4.13 -10.49 -7.51
C ASP A 45 3.65 -9.78 -8.80
N ARG A 46 4.51 -9.60 -9.82
CA ARG A 46 4.20 -8.85 -11.05
C ARG A 46 4.48 -9.66 -12.29
N GLN A 47 3.41 -10.00 -13.01
CA GLN A 47 3.42 -10.70 -14.30
C GLN A 47 2.99 -9.74 -15.42
N PRO A 48 3.46 -9.95 -16.66
CA PRO A 48 3.14 -9.05 -17.78
C PRO A 48 1.70 -9.24 -18.25
N GLU A 49 1.15 -10.45 -18.06
CA GLU A 49 -0.27 -10.76 -18.18
C GLU A 49 -0.81 -11.17 -16.81
N PHE A 50 -1.92 -10.58 -16.39
CA PHE A 50 -2.58 -10.90 -15.13
C PHE A 50 -4.09 -10.77 -15.24
N THR A 51 -4.81 -11.31 -14.26
CA THR A 51 -6.29 -11.28 -14.23
C THR A 51 -6.75 -10.26 -13.21
N GLN A 52 -7.70 -9.43 -13.60
CA GLN A 52 -8.39 -8.53 -12.67
C GLN A 52 -9.85 -8.95 -12.55
N LEU A 53 -10.39 -8.85 -11.33
CA LEU A 53 -11.82 -8.66 -11.13
C LEU A 53 -12.06 -7.15 -11.17
N ASP A 54 -12.57 -6.67 -12.29
CA ASP A 54 -12.86 -5.26 -12.49
C ASP A 54 -14.35 -5.00 -12.25
N MET A 55 -14.66 -3.87 -11.62
CA MET A 55 -16.01 -3.49 -11.20
C MET A 55 -16.21 -1.99 -11.41
N GLU A 56 -17.44 -1.58 -11.72
CA GLU A 56 -17.86 -0.18 -11.80
C GLU A 56 -19.34 -0.07 -11.40
N MET A 57 -19.71 1.02 -10.72
CA MET A 57 -21.08 1.27 -10.27
C MET A 57 -21.45 2.74 -10.52
N ALA A 58 -22.65 2.96 -11.04
CA ALA A 58 -23.25 4.28 -11.23
C ALA A 58 -23.96 4.74 -9.95
N PHE A 59 -24.12 6.07 -9.81
CA PHE A 59 -24.96 6.70 -8.79
C PHE A 59 -24.63 6.32 -7.33
N LEU A 60 -23.37 6.00 -7.04
CA LEU A 60 -22.89 5.86 -5.66
C LEU A 60 -22.80 7.24 -5.01
N GLU A 61 -23.57 7.45 -3.94
CA GLU A 61 -23.52 8.68 -3.14
C GLU A 61 -22.50 8.56 -1.99
N ASP A 62 -22.37 7.35 -1.42
CA ASP A 62 -21.47 7.04 -0.32
C ASP A 62 -20.45 5.94 -0.73
N PRO A 63 -19.14 6.18 -0.63
CA PRO A 63 -18.11 5.15 -0.80
C PRO A 63 -18.30 3.91 0.10
N GLU A 64 -18.95 4.04 1.26
CA GLU A 64 -19.20 2.91 2.16
C GLU A 64 -20.10 1.83 1.55
N GLU A 65 -20.96 2.17 0.59
CA GLU A 65 -21.73 1.17 -0.16
C GLU A 65 -20.82 0.25 -0.98
N LEU A 66 -19.82 0.83 -1.66
CA LEU A 66 -18.83 0.07 -2.41
C LEU A 66 -17.95 -0.76 -1.47
N PHE A 67 -17.53 -0.18 -0.35
CA PHE A 67 -16.72 -0.91 0.61
C PHE A 67 -17.46 -2.10 1.22
N THR A 68 -18.71 -1.92 1.63
CA THR A 68 -19.55 -3.00 2.16
C THR A 68 -19.71 -4.13 1.15
N LEU A 69 -19.90 -3.79 -0.13
CA LEU A 69 -19.96 -4.78 -1.21
C LEU A 69 -18.66 -5.58 -1.34
N LEU A 70 -17.51 -4.89 -1.36
CA LEU A 70 -16.19 -5.51 -1.50
C LEU A 70 -15.83 -6.37 -0.29
N GLU A 71 -16.12 -5.91 0.93
CA GLU A 71 -15.92 -6.66 2.16
C GLU A 71 -16.78 -7.92 2.20
N GLY A 72 -18.05 -7.81 1.77
CA GLY A 72 -18.96 -8.95 1.63
C GLY A 72 -18.44 -9.97 0.61
N LEU A 73 -17.91 -9.50 -0.52
CA LEU A 73 -17.29 -10.35 -1.54
C LEU A 73 -16.07 -11.10 -0.97
N VAL A 74 -15.13 -10.38 -0.34
CA VAL A 74 -13.91 -10.98 0.24
C VAL A 74 -14.28 -12.01 1.31
N THR A 75 -15.15 -11.64 2.24
CA THR A 75 -15.61 -12.53 3.32
C THR A 75 -16.30 -13.78 2.75
N HIS A 76 -17.13 -13.61 1.72
CA HIS A 76 -17.78 -14.73 1.04
C HIS A 76 -16.75 -15.68 0.41
N VAL A 77 -15.77 -15.16 -0.32
CA VAL A 77 -14.74 -15.96 -0.98
C VAL A 77 -13.91 -16.72 0.04
N PHE A 78 -13.43 -16.07 1.11
CA PHE A 78 -12.62 -16.73 2.14
C PHE A 78 -13.37 -17.86 2.83
N ARG A 79 -14.62 -17.60 3.25
CA ARG A 79 -15.46 -18.62 3.87
C ARG A 79 -15.72 -19.80 2.93
N LYS A 80 -16.02 -19.55 1.66
CA LYS A 80 -16.35 -20.60 0.69
C LYS A 80 -15.16 -21.39 0.17
N THR A 81 -13.96 -20.80 0.16
CA THR A 81 -12.76 -21.44 -0.39
C THR A 81 -11.90 -22.10 0.68
N ILE A 82 -11.67 -21.43 1.81
CA ILE A 82 -10.75 -21.89 2.86
C ILE A 82 -11.39 -21.99 4.25
N GLY A 83 -12.70 -21.74 4.37
CA GLY A 83 -13.44 -21.91 5.63
C GLY A 83 -13.09 -20.88 6.71
N VAL A 84 -12.46 -19.76 6.35
CA VAL A 84 -12.10 -18.69 7.27
C VAL A 84 -13.19 -17.64 7.31
N GLU A 85 -13.68 -17.32 8.51
CA GLU A 85 -14.55 -16.16 8.75
C GLU A 85 -13.67 -14.91 8.95
N ILE A 86 -14.01 -13.82 8.27
CA ILE A 86 -13.33 -12.53 8.39
C ILE A 86 -14.30 -11.53 9.02
N GLU A 87 -13.82 -10.79 10.02
CA GLU A 87 -14.60 -9.75 10.68
C GLU A 87 -14.71 -8.50 9.78
N THR A 88 -15.91 -7.91 9.76
CA THR A 88 -16.22 -6.67 9.05
C THR A 88 -16.87 -5.68 10.03
N PRO A 89 -16.74 -4.35 9.82
CA PRO A 89 -16.04 -3.70 8.70
C PRO A 89 -14.51 -3.81 8.81
N PHE A 90 -13.81 -3.76 7.67
CA PHE A 90 -12.34 -3.75 7.70
C PHE A 90 -11.83 -2.41 8.24
N PRO A 91 -10.71 -2.41 8.99
CA PRO A 91 -10.11 -1.17 9.47
C PRO A 91 -9.82 -0.18 8.34
N ARG A 92 -10.27 1.07 8.50
CA ARG A 92 -9.99 2.17 7.58
C ARG A 92 -8.83 3.00 8.13
N ILE A 93 -7.71 3.01 7.41
CA ILE A 93 -6.53 3.81 7.77
C ILE A 93 -6.33 4.86 6.67
N PRO A 94 -6.48 6.16 6.97
CA PRO A 94 -6.18 7.23 6.02
C PRO A 94 -4.74 7.13 5.52
N TYR A 95 -4.50 7.46 4.24
CA TYR A 95 -3.17 7.38 3.64
C TYR A 95 -2.08 8.10 4.46
N ALA A 96 -2.35 9.35 4.88
CA ALA A 96 -1.41 10.13 5.68
C ALA A 96 -1.09 9.44 7.02
N GLU A 97 -2.08 8.77 7.62
CA GLU A 97 -1.90 8.01 8.84
C GLU A 97 -1.11 6.71 8.60
N ALA A 98 -1.39 5.99 7.52
CA ALA A 98 -0.66 4.78 7.14
C ALA A 98 0.83 5.09 6.89
N MET A 99 1.12 6.14 6.13
CA MET A 99 2.49 6.59 5.90
C MET A 99 3.17 7.07 7.18
N ARG A 100 2.45 7.74 8.08
CA ARG A 100 3.01 8.21 9.36
C ARG A 100 3.31 7.06 10.32
N ARG A 101 2.38 6.11 10.48
CA ARG A 101 2.46 5.00 11.45
C ARG A 101 3.25 3.80 10.93
N PHE A 102 3.32 3.58 9.62
CA PHE A 102 3.92 2.35 9.07
C PHE A 102 4.93 2.61 7.95
N GLY A 103 5.03 3.83 7.41
CA GLY A 103 5.94 4.15 6.32
C GLY A 103 5.55 3.51 4.98
N THR A 104 4.34 2.95 4.87
CA THR A 104 3.82 2.32 3.67
C THR A 104 2.31 2.51 3.57
N ASP A 105 1.81 2.57 2.34
CA ASP A 105 0.39 2.62 1.97
C ASP A 105 -0.31 1.25 2.03
N LYS A 106 0.45 0.17 2.24
CA LYS A 106 -0.03 -1.21 2.39
C LYS A 106 0.53 -1.86 3.66
N PRO A 107 0.18 -1.34 4.85
CA PRO A 107 0.78 -1.79 6.11
C PRO A 107 0.41 -3.24 6.42
N ASP A 108 1.38 -4.01 6.89
CA ASP A 108 1.15 -5.33 7.44
C ASP A 108 0.78 -5.22 8.93
N LEU A 109 -0.53 -5.25 9.21
CA LEU A 109 -1.07 -5.04 10.55
C LEU A 109 -0.81 -6.21 11.51
N ARG A 110 -0.26 -7.33 11.04
CA ARG A 110 0.00 -8.51 11.89
C ARG A 110 1.18 -8.31 12.84
N PHE A 111 2.15 -7.48 12.46
CA PHE A 111 3.35 -7.24 13.26
C PHE A 111 3.10 -6.27 14.43
N GLY A 112 2.09 -5.39 14.32
CA GLY A 112 1.75 -4.43 15.37
C GLY A 112 2.84 -3.39 15.69
N MET A 113 3.88 -3.30 14.86
CA MET A 113 4.97 -2.35 15.02
C MET A 113 4.67 -1.04 14.29
N GLU A 114 4.70 0.07 15.02
CA GLU A 114 4.38 1.39 14.50
C GLU A 114 5.56 2.36 14.66
N ILE A 115 5.74 3.20 13.66
CA ILE A 115 6.64 4.35 13.69
C ILE A 115 6.03 5.40 14.62
N VAL A 116 6.82 5.81 15.61
CA VAL A 116 6.45 6.83 16.60
C VAL A 116 7.23 8.10 16.31
N ASP A 117 6.54 9.24 16.40
CA ASP A 117 7.13 10.57 16.24
C ASP A 117 7.64 11.07 17.60
N PHE A 118 8.91 11.42 17.65
CA PHE A 118 9.61 11.95 18.83
C PHE A 118 10.08 13.39 18.62
N THR A 119 9.69 14.04 17.52
CA THR A 119 10.18 15.37 17.13
C THR A 119 9.98 16.39 18.27
N ASP A 120 8.80 16.43 18.87
CA ASP A 120 8.48 17.37 19.95
C ASP A 120 9.33 17.14 21.20
N LEU A 121 9.66 15.87 21.53
CA LEU A 121 10.49 15.53 22.68
C LEU A 121 11.95 15.96 22.50
N PHE A 122 12.43 16.07 21.27
CA PHE A 122 13.80 16.47 20.95
C PHE A 122 13.92 17.91 20.44
N SER A 123 12.83 18.68 20.45
CA SER A 123 12.80 20.08 20.01
C SER A 123 13.83 20.97 20.72
N ASP A 124 14.00 20.78 22.03
CA ASP A 124 14.98 21.49 22.88
C ASP A 124 16.25 20.65 23.17
N SER A 125 16.51 19.59 22.39
CA SER A 125 17.63 18.69 22.63
C SER A 125 18.98 19.36 22.33
N GLY A 126 19.93 19.23 23.26
CA GLY A 126 21.33 19.60 23.03
C GLY A 126 22.07 18.68 22.04
N PHE A 127 21.43 17.60 21.58
CA PHE A 127 22.02 16.70 20.61
C PHE A 127 21.97 17.30 19.20
N ARG A 128 23.11 17.83 18.76
CA ARG A 128 23.25 18.62 17.53
C ARG A 128 22.60 17.99 16.29
N VAL A 129 22.72 16.67 16.11
CA VAL A 129 22.16 15.97 14.94
C VAL A 129 20.63 16.08 14.89
N PHE A 130 19.95 15.98 16.03
CA PHE A 130 18.50 16.13 16.10
C PHE A 130 18.09 17.59 15.98
N ALA A 131 18.77 18.50 16.68
CA ALA A 131 18.49 19.93 16.60
C ALA A 131 18.63 20.47 15.17
N GLU A 132 19.69 20.09 14.45
CA GLU A 132 19.89 20.46 13.04
C GLU A 132 18.84 19.85 12.12
N ALA A 133 18.45 18.59 12.33
CA ALA A 133 17.40 17.95 11.53
C ALA A 133 16.06 18.67 11.69
N ILE A 134 15.67 19.01 12.93
CA ILE A 134 14.43 19.73 13.24
C ILE A 134 14.47 21.16 12.68
N ALA A 135 15.58 21.88 12.86
CA ALA A 135 15.75 23.25 12.36
C ALA A 135 15.64 23.34 10.82
N ASN A 136 16.00 22.27 10.11
CA ASN A 136 15.87 22.16 8.65
C ASN A 136 14.49 21.65 8.19
N GLY A 137 13.51 21.56 9.09
CA GLY A 137 12.16 21.08 8.79
C GLY A 137 12.03 19.55 8.68
N GLY A 138 13.03 18.81 9.19
CA GLY A 138 12.97 17.35 9.31
C GLY A 138 12.16 16.88 10.52
N VAL A 139 12.05 15.57 10.66
CA VAL A 139 11.33 14.90 11.76
C VAL A 139 12.20 13.83 12.41
N ILE A 140 12.01 13.62 13.72
CA ILE A 140 12.67 12.55 14.47
C ILE A 140 11.64 11.47 14.74
N ARG A 141 11.81 10.31 14.09
CA ARG A 141 10.93 9.16 14.25
C ARG A 141 11.71 7.91 14.62
N GLY A 142 11.09 7.04 15.39
CA GLY A 142 11.68 5.77 15.81
C GLY A 142 10.68 4.63 15.68
N LEU A 143 11.20 3.40 15.59
CA LEU A 143 10.42 2.18 15.55
C LEU A 143 10.70 1.40 16.84
N PRO A 144 9.77 1.38 17.81
CA PRO A 144 9.93 0.57 19.01
C PRO A 144 10.03 -0.91 18.63
N LEU A 145 11.07 -1.58 19.12
CA LEU A 145 11.30 -3.00 18.91
C LEU A 145 11.27 -3.72 20.27
N PRO A 146 10.12 -4.29 20.67
CA PRO A 146 10.03 -5.12 21.87
C PRO A 146 11.05 -6.27 21.80
N GLY A 147 11.84 -6.45 22.87
CA GLY A 147 12.95 -7.41 22.89
C GLY A 147 14.21 -6.98 22.11
N GLY A 148 14.22 -5.78 21.52
CA GLY A 148 15.35 -5.26 20.75
C GLY A 148 16.63 -5.04 21.58
N ALA A 149 16.50 -4.91 22.91
CA ALA A 149 17.64 -4.78 23.83
C ALA A 149 18.55 -6.02 23.85
N ASP A 150 18.02 -7.19 23.47
CA ASP A 150 18.77 -8.45 23.45
C ASP A 150 19.55 -8.66 22.14
N LEU A 151 19.41 -7.74 21.16
CA LEU A 151 20.11 -7.85 19.89
C LEU A 151 21.62 -7.69 20.08
N SER A 152 22.36 -8.62 19.50
CA SER A 152 23.82 -8.53 19.44
C SER A 152 24.28 -7.35 18.59
N ARG A 153 25.52 -6.90 18.81
CA ARG A 153 26.11 -5.86 17.97
C ARG A 153 26.16 -6.24 16.49
N SER A 154 26.31 -7.53 16.18
CA SER A 154 26.29 -8.04 14.81
C SER A 154 24.92 -7.85 14.17
N GLU A 155 23.84 -8.13 14.91
CA GLU A 155 22.47 -7.94 14.42
C GLU A 155 22.15 -6.45 14.22
N LEU A 156 22.52 -5.58 15.16
CA LEU A 156 22.35 -4.13 15.00
C LEU A 156 23.08 -3.60 13.76
N ASN A 157 24.32 -4.05 13.51
CA ASN A 157 25.07 -3.68 12.31
C ASN A 157 24.38 -4.16 11.02
N LYS A 158 23.71 -5.33 11.04
CA LYS A 158 22.92 -5.81 9.89
C LYS A 158 21.72 -4.91 9.62
N ILE A 159 21.02 -4.46 10.67
CA ILE A 159 19.90 -3.52 10.54
C ILE A 159 20.40 -2.19 9.96
N GLU A 160 21.50 -1.64 10.49
CA GLU A 160 22.08 -0.40 9.98
C GLU A 160 22.49 -0.52 8.51
N ALA A 161 23.11 -1.63 8.10
CA ALA A 161 23.47 -1.89 6.71
C ALA A 161 22.23 -2.00 5.80
N ALA A 162 21.18 -2.69 6.26
CA ALA A 162 19.92 -2.80 5.52
C ALA A 162 19.27 -1.42 5.29
N VAL A 163 19.29 -0.56 6.30
CA VAL A 163 18.75 0.79 6.21
C VAL A 163 19.58 1.68 5.28
N LYS A 164 20.91 1.58 5.30
CA LYS A 164 21.79 2.28 4.35
C LYS A 164 21.55 1.87 2.89
N ASN A 165 21.29 0.59 2.65
CA ASN A 165 20.95 0.11 1.31
C ASN A 165 19.62 0.67 0.79
N GLN A 166 18.74 1.15 1.68
CA GLN A 166 17.51 1.85 1.33
C GLN A 166 17.70 3.38 1.17
N GLY A 167 18.93 3.88 1.20
CA GLY A 167 19.27 5.29 0.95
C GLY A 167 19.30 6.18 2.19
N LEU A 168 19.15 5.63 3.40
CA LEU A 168 19.26 6.37 4.66
C LEU A 168 20.74 6.48 5.09
N GLY A 169 21.12 7.58 5.75
CA GLY A 169 22.51 7.81 6.18
C GLY A 169 22.98 6.91 7.33
N GLY A 170 22.04 6.33 8.09
CA GLY A 170 22.28 5.50 9.26
C GLY A 170 21.05 5.51 10.16
N ILE A 171 21.11 4.75 11.26
CA ILE A 171 20.08 4.74 12.30
C ILE A 171 20.74 4.90 13.67
N LEU A 172 20.00 5.49 14.60
CA LEU A 172 20.35 5.49 16.00
C LEU A 172 19.46 4.47 16.70
N TRP A 173 20.05 3.74 17.65
CA TRP A 173 19.33 2.81 18.52
C TRP A 173 19.66 3.15 19.97
N VAL A 174 18.68 2.93 20.85
CA VAL A 174 18.71 3.23 22.29
C VAL A 174 18.30 1.97 23.03
#